data_AF-A0A9W7JI00-F1
#
_entry.id   AF-A0A9W7JI00-F1
#
_cell.length_a   1.000
_cell.length_b   1.000
_cell.length_c   1.000
_cell.angle_alpha   90.00
_cell.angle_beta   90.00
_cell.angle_gamma   90.00
#
_symmetry.space_group_name_H-M   'P 1'
#
loop_
_entity.id
_entity.type
_entity.pdbx_description
1 polymer ?
#
loop_
_entity_poly.entity_id
_entity_poly.type
_entity_poly.pdbx_seq_one_letter_code
_entity_poly.pdbx_strand_id
1 'polypeptide(L)'
;MPSSFANVFVLSSLPRVIWPLGGWWFFACANFAGLTLEQINLLIEKPTRKLIFFLRRVNLQLLASCYMQNNQAYSACHILKGMQTTQSRNLFVMPCFQMDLLNEAETVLCSANDPGGEIPNGAAGHYLLGLICWYTDRKKSVIHHFRLSLSMDLLLWAAYEELCILGASEEATVVFREAAALCIQKQYLYHGLASPNLHASNAS
;
A
#
# COMPACT_ATOMS: atom_id res chain seq x y z
N MET A 1 -12.73 3.95 -67.89
CA MET A 1 -13.31 5.14 -67.22
C MET A 1 -14.59 4.73 -66.51
N PRO A 2 -14.93 5.24 -65.32
CA PRO A 2 -14.25 5.00 -64.04
C PRO A 2 -15.24 4.55 -62.92
N SER A 3 -14.74 3.94 -61.84
CA SER A 3 -15.23 4.16 -60.45
C SER A 3 -14.33 3.42 -59.45
N SER A 4 -13.07 3.85 -59.44
CA SER A 4 -12.31 3.94 -58.19
C SER A 4 -12.91 5.09 -57.35
N PHE A 5 -12.61 5.16 -56.06
CA PHE A 5 -13.07 6.15 -55.07
C PHE A 5 -14.36 5.83 -54.29
N ALA A 6 -14.32 4.80 -53.44
CA ALA A 6 -15.20 4.75 -52.26
C ALA A 6 -14.50 4.33 -50.95
N ASN A 7 -13.21 3.93 -50.98
CA ASN A 7 -12.52 3.38 -49.80
C ASN A 7 -11.38 4.25 -49.25
N VAL A 8 -11.43 5.57 -49.43
CA VAL A 8 -10.40 6.48 -48.87
C VAL A 8 -10.88 7.19 -47.60
N PHE A 9 -12.15 7.05 -47.21
CA PHE A 9 -12.76 7.88 -46.16
C PHE A 9 -13.09 7.16 -44.86
N VAL A 10 -12.30 6.17 -44.40
CA VAL A 10 -12.35 5.73 -42.99
C VAL A 10 -10.98 5.31 -42.47
N LEU A 11 -9.93 6.04 -42.84
CA LEU A 11 -8.57 5.80 -42.33
C LEU A 11 -7.96 7.02 -41.63
N SER A 12 -8.76 8.05 -41.35
CA SER A 12 -8.30 9.31 -40.75
C SER A 12 -8.68 9.51 -39.28
N SER A 13 -9.34 8.56 -38.62
CA SER A 13 -9.80 8.75 -37.24
C SER A 13 -9.34 7.70 -36.22
N LEU A 14 -8.36 6.86 -36.54
CA LEU A 14 -7.69 6.06 -35.52
C LEU A 14 -6.47 6.80 -34.93
N PRO A 15 -6.24 6.73 -33.60
CA PRO A 15 -5.07 7.33 -32.96
C PRO A 15 -3.77 6.69 -33.50
N ARG A 16 -2.85 7.53 -33.97
CA ARG A 16 -1.52 7.20 -34.56
C ARG A 16 -0.49 6.65 -33.56
N VAL A 17 -0.84 5.71 -32.68
CA VAL A 17 0.13 5.19 -31.68
C VAL A 17 0.34 3.68 -31.76
N ILE A 18 -0.25 3.01 -32.75
CA ILE A 18 -0.05 1.56 -32.96
C ILE A 18 0.36 1.34 -34.41
N TRP A 19 1.64 1.58 -34.75
CA TRP A 19 2.11 1.27 -36.11
C TRP A 19 3.44 0.53 -36.26
N PRO A 20 4.35 0.42 -35.27
CA PRO A 20 5.45 -0.52 -35.44
C PRO A 20 5.29 -1.70 -34.48
N LEU A 21 5.39 -2.91 -35.02
CA LEU A 21 5.37 -4.24 -34.37
C LEU A 21 3.99 -4.93 -34.32
N GLY A 22 3.57 -5.51 -35.45
CA GLY A 22 2.72 -6.71 -35.46
C GLY A 22 1.20 -6.55 -35.45
N GLY A 23 0.67 -5.33 -35.59
CA GLY A 23 -0.79 -5.08 -35.50
C GLY A 23 -1.66 -5.82 -36.55
N TRP A 24 -1.09 -6.23 -37.68
CA TRP A 24 -1.84 -6.88 -38.76
C TRP A 24 -2.32 -8.30 -38.39
N TRP A 25 -1.62 -9.00 -37.49
CA TRP A 25 -2.04 -10.31 -36.99
C TRP A 25 -3.26 -10.22 -36.08
N PHE A 26 -3.35 -9.16 -35.26
CA PHE A 26 -4.51 -8.93 -34.39
C PHE A 26 -5.77 -8.58 -35.21
N PHE A 27 -5.63 -7.77 -36.25
CA PHE A 27 -6.76 -7.43 -37.13
C PHE A 27 -7.21 -8.61 -38.01
N ALA A 28 -6.30 -9.48 -38.46
CA ALA A 28 -6.66 -10.68 -39.21
C ALA A 28 -7.42 -11.70 -38.35
N CYS A 29 -7.02 -11.91 -37.10
CA CYS A 29 -7.73 -12.82 -36.18
C CYS A 29 -9.11 -12.29 -35.75
N ALA A 30 -9.27 -10.97 -35.57
CA ALA A 30 -10.55 -10.37 -35.19
C ALA A 30 -11.64 -10.54 -36.27
N ASN A 31 -11.24 -10.53 -37.54
CA ASN A 31 -12.16 -10.70 -38.67
C ASN A 31 -12.64 -12.16 -38.84
N PHE A 32 -11.86 -13.14 -38.36
CA PHE A 32 -12.23 -14.56 -38.38
C PHE A 32 -13.20 -14.95 -37.25
N ALA A 33 -13.28 -14.16 -36.18
CA ALA A 33 -14.11 -14.42 -35.00
C ALA A 33 -15.45 -13.67 -34.97
N GLY A 34 -15.76 -12.84 -35.98
CA GLY A 34 -17.04 -12.11 -36.06
C GLY A 34 -17.28 -11.09 -34.93
N LEU A 35 -16.23 -10.61 -34.26
CA LEU A 35 -16.36 -9.58 -33.23
C LEU A 35 -16.62 -8.21 -33.87
N THR A 36 -17.69 -7.54 -33.43
CA THR A 36 -18.01 -6.18 -33.88
C THR A 36 -17.01 -5.17 -33.28
N LEU A 37 -16.82 -4.04 -33.96
CA LEU A 37 -15.94 -2.94 -33.53
C LEU A 37 -16.21 -2.45 -32.09
N GLU A 38 -17.47 -2.53 -31.63
CA GLU A 38 -17.86 -2.24 -30.26
C GLU A 38 -17.27 -3.23 -29.24
N GLN A 39 -17.25 -4.53 -29.55
CA GLN A 39 -16.72 -5.54 -28.62
C GLN A 39 -15.21 -5.43 -28.46
N ILE A 40 -14.49 -5.05 -29.52
CA ILE A 40 -13.05 -4.77 -29.50
C ILE A 40 -12.75 -3.52 -28.65
N ASN A 41 -13.51 -2.43 -28.85
CA ASN A 41 -13.39 -1.23 -28.01
C ASN A 41 -13.68 -1.54 -26.54
N LEU A 42 -14.67 -2.38 -26.23
CA LEU A 42 -14.98 -2.80 -24.86
C LEU A 42 -13.85 -3.64 -24.23
N LEU A 43 -13.19 -4.48 -25.03
CA LEU A 43 -12.08 -5.34 -24.60
C LEU A 43 -10.78 -4.54 -24.37
N ILE A 44 -10.60 -3.41 -25.07
CA ILE A 44 -9.44 -2.52 -24.93
C ILE A 44 -9.70 -1.44 -23.85
N GLU A 45 -10.89 -0.85 -23.77
CA GLU A 45 -11.24 0.19 -22.79
C GLU A 45 -11.29 -0.35 -21.35
N LYS A 46 -11.83 -1.55 -21.14
CA LYS A 46 -11.94 -2.13 -19.79
C LYS A 46 -10.59 -2.30 -19.07
N PRO A 47 -9.56 -2.93 -19.69
CA PRO A 47 -8.25 -3.06 -19.07
C PRO A 47 -7.52 -1.71 -19.00
N THR A 48 -7.65 -0.84 -20.00
CA THR A 48 -6.97 0.48 -19.98
C THR A 48 -7.54 1.42 -18.92
N ARG A 49 -8.87 1.48 -18.73
CA ARG A 49 -9.47 2.27 -17.63
C ARG A 49 -9.04 1.74 -16.25
N LYS A 50 -9.00 0.41 -16.08
CA LYS A 50 -8.56 -0.21 -14.82
C LYS A 50 -7.06 0.05 -14.55
N LEU A 51 -6.24 0.02 -15.59
CA LEU A 51 -4.81 0.35 -15.52
C LEU A 51 -4.57 1.83 -15.21
N ILE A 52 -5.30 2.75 -15.87
CA ILE A 52 -5.23 4.19 -15.58
C ILE A 52 -5.64 4.46 -14.13
N PHE A 53 -6.69 3.81 -13.64
CA PHE A 53 -7.10 3.94 -12.24
C PHE A 53 -6.02 3.41 -11.28
N PHE A 54 -5.37 2.29 -11.62
CA PHE A 54 -4.28 1.71 -10.83
C PHE A 54 -3.04 2.61 -10.80
N LEU A 55 -2.55 3.06 -11.97
CA LEU A 55 -1.40 3.96 -12.07
C LEU A 55 -1.69 5.30 -11.37
N ARG A 56 -2.90 5.84 -11.53
CA ARG A 56 -3.32 7.05 -10.81
C ARG A 56 -3.27 6.86 -9.30
N ARG A 57 -3.70 5.71 -8.77
CA ARG A 57 -3.62 5.41 -7.32
C ARG A 57 -2.17 5.39 -6.83
N VAL A 58 -1.30 4.65 -7.52
CA VAL A 58 0.12 4.50 -7.12
C VAL A 58 0.83 5.85 -7.17
N ASN A 59 0.59 6.64 -8.23
CA ASN A 59 1.17 7.97 -8.36
C ASN A 59 0.74 8.91 -7.23
N LEU A 60 -0.53 8.85 -6.80
CA LEU A 60 -1.02 9.67 -5.69
C LEU A 60 -0.44 9.24 -4.34
N GLN A 61 -0.24 7.95 -4.11
CA GLN A 61 0.41 7.44 -2.89
C GLN A 61 1.88 7.86 -2.81
N LEU A 62 2.61 7.77 -3.93
CA LEU A 62 3.98 8.25 -4.04
C LEU A 62 4.05 9.76 -3.79
N LEU A 63 3.18 10.54 -4.43
CA LEU A 63 3.12 11.98 -4.25
C LEU A 63 2.83 12.37 -2.79
N ALA A 64 1.88 11.70 -2.14
CA ALA A 64 1.61 11.91 -0.73
C ALA A 64 2.84 11.60 0.14
N SER A 65 3.57 10.53 -0.16
CA SER A 65 4.81 10.17 0.54
C SER A 65 5.90 11.24 0.37
N CYS A 66 6.04 11.80 -0.84
CA CYS A 66 6.94 12.93 -1.09
C CYS A 66 6.53 14.17 -0.30
N TYR A 67 5.22 14.47 -0.21
CA TYR A 67 4.74 15.58 0.62
C TYR A 67 5.00 15.37 2.11
N MET A 68 4.90 14.13 2.60
CA MET A 68 5.25 13.80 3.98
C MET A 68 6.73 14.04 4.27
N GLN A 69 7.62 13.64 3.36
CA GLN A 69 9.07 13.89 3.50
C GLN A 69 9.39 15.39 3.51
N ASN A 70 8.60 16.19 2.78
CA ASN A 70 8.71 17.64 2.75
C ASN A 70 7.95 18.34 3.91
N ASN A 71 7.49 17.60 4.92
CA ASN A 71 6.74 18.12 6.07
C ASN A 71 5.42 18.85 5.72
N GLN A 72 4.82 18.54 4.57
CA GLN A 72 3.56 19.13 4.10
C GLN A 72 2.39 18.15 4.33
N ALA A 73 2.10 17.86 5.60
CA ALA A 73 1.06 16.91 5.99
C ALA A 73 -0.34 17.29 5.50
N TYR A 74 -0.66 18.58 5.43
CA TYR A 74 -1.95 19.09 4.93
C TYR A 74 -2.26 18.67 3.49
N SER A 75 -1.29 18.87 2.60
CA SER A 75 -1.41 18.48 1.19
C SER A 75 -1.58 16.97 1.04
N ALA A 76 -0.81 16.19 1.81
CA ALA A 76 -0.90 14.74 1.81
C ALA A 76 -2.29 14.25 2.27
N CYS A 77 -2.82 14.78 3.38
CA CYS A 77 -4.17 14.48 3.85
C CYS A 77 -5.24 14.81 2.81
N HIS A 78 -5.20 16.01 2.23
CA HIS A 78 -6.21 16.44 1.27
C HIS A 78 -6.23 15.53 0.02
N ILE A 79 -5.06 15.13 -0.47
CA ILE A 79 -4.95 14.20 -1.61
C ILE A 79 -5.51 12.80 -1.25
N LEU A 80 -5.22 12.32 -0.04
CA LEU A 80 -5.58 10.97 0.39
C LEU A 80 -7.02 10.82 0.90
N LYS A 81 -7.69 11.90 1.32
CA LYS A 81 -9.07 11.90 1.86
C LYS A 81 -10.11 11.31 0.90
N GLY A 82 -9.86 11.38 -0.41
CA GLY A 82 -10.72 10.79 -1.45
C GLY A 82 -10.42 9.31 -1.78
N MET A 83 -9.40 8.70 -1.18
CA MET A 83 -8.93 7.36 -1.55
C MET A 83 -9.38 6.30 -0.54
N GLN A 84 -10.31 5.43 -0.97
CA GLN A 84 -10.90 4.38 -0.14
C GLN A 84 -10.16 3.02 -0.16
N THR A 85 -8.91 2.97 -0.59
CA THR A 85 -8.14 1.71 -0.65
C THR A 85 -7.44 1.42 0.66
N THR A 86 -7.29 0.13 1.03
CA THR A 86 -6.62 -0.27 2.29
C THR A 86 -5.24 0.35 2.47
N GLN A 87 -4.42 0.40 1.41
CA GLN A 87 -3.08 1.01 1.46
C GLN A 87 -3.14 2.55 1.59
N SER A 88 -4.08 3.23 0.92
CA SER A 88 -4.21 4.68 1.04
C SER A 88 -4.74 5.11 2.41
N ARG A 89 -5.61 4.28 3.02
CA ARG A 89 -6.08 4.48 4.40
C ARG A 89 -4.92 4.47 5.39
N ASN A 90 -3.98 3.53 5.26
CA ASN A 90 -2.79 3.48 6.13
C ASN A 90 -1.90 4.70 5.97
N LEU A 91 -1.64 5.11 4.73
CA LEU A 91 -0.85 6.29 4.43
C LEU A 91 -1.52 7.59 4.91
N PHE A 92 -2.85 7.61 5.06
CA PHE A 92 -3.59 8.77 5.51
C PHE A 92 -3.51 8.99 7.03
N VAL A 93 -3.35 7.92 7.81
CA VAL A 93 -3.29 8.00 9.28
C VAL A 93 -2.11 8.85 9.76
N MET A 94 -0.94 8.73 9.11
CA MET A 94 0.28 9.41 9.57
C MET A 94 0.22 10.95 9.37
N PRO A 95 -0.19 11.49 8.20
CA PRO A 95 -0.50 12.90 8.04
C PRO A 95 -1.60 13.42 8.97
N CYS A 96 -2.65 12.62 9.23
CA CYS A 96 -3.72 13.00 10.17
C CYS A 96 -3.20 13.13 11.59
N PHE A 97 -2.33 12.21 12.00
CA PHE A 97 -1.68 12.26 13.30
C PHE A 97 -0.79 13.50 13.43
N GLN A 98 -0.02 13.85 12.39
CA GLN A 98 0.80 15.07 12.39
C GLN A 98 -0.03 16.37 12.46
N MET A 99 -1.27 16.35 11.97
CA MET A 99 -2.17 17.51 11.98
C MET A 99 -3.15 17.53 13.16
N ASP A 100 -2.97 16.66 14.15
CA ASP A 100 -3.86 16.55 15.31
C ASP A 100 -5.34 16.21 14.96
N LEU A 101 -5.56 15.64 13.77
CA LEU A 101 -6.87 15.15 13.32
C LEU A 101 -7.11 13.73 13.87
N LEU A 102 -7.03 13.59 15.19
CA LEU A 102 -7.04 12.30 15.89
C LEU A 102 -8.33 11.50 15.68
N ASN A 103 -9.48 12.20 15.64
CA ASN A 103 -10.78 11.57 15.38
C ASN A 103 -10.87 10.99 13.96
N GLU A 104 -10.34 11.70 12.96
CA GLU A 104 -10.35 11.21 11.58
C GLU A 104 -9.42 10.00 11.43
N ALA A 105 -8.24 10.05 12.05
CA ALA A 105 -7.30 8.94 12.09
C ALA A 105 -7.89 7.69 12.76
N GLU A 106 -8.56 7.85 13.91
CA GLU A 106 -9.26 6.76 14.60
C GLU A 106 -10.37 6.17 13.73
N THR A 107 -11.19 7.01 13.09
CA THR A 107 -12.25 6.50 12.21
C THR A 107 -11.68 5.70 11.03
N VAL A 108 -10.53 6.08 10.48
CA VAL A 108 -9.91 5.35 9.35
C VAL A 108 -9.34 4.01 9.81
N LEU A 109 -8.78 3.94 11.01
CA LEU A 109 -8.28 2.69 11.62
C LEU A 109 -9.42 1.77 12.08
N CYS A 110 -10.50 2.33 12.65
CA CYS A 110 -11.64 1.59 13.20
C CYS A 110 -12.75 1.28 12.16
N SER A 111 -12.79 1.97 11.02
CA SER A 111 -13.78 1.76 9.94
C SER A 111 -13.61 0.42 9.20
N ALA A 112 -12.63 -0.41 9.58
CA ALA A 112 -12.67 -1.85 9.37
C ALA A 112 -13.79 -2.47 10.26
N ASN A 113 -15.04 -2.13 9.96
CA ASN A 113 -16.27 -2.39 10.72
C ASN A 113 -16.68 -3.87 10.87
N ASP A 114 -15.75 -4.82 10.76
CA ASP A 114 -16.01 -6.18 11.24
C ASP A 114 -15.35 -6.32 12.61
N PRO A 115 -16.05 -6.83 13.65
CA PRO A 115 -15.48 -7.11 14.98
C PRO A 115 -14.51 -8.32 14.99
N GLY A 116 -13.71 -8.41 13.92
CA GLY A 116 -12.63 -9.36 13.64
C GLY A 116 -11.79 -8.92 12.43
N GLY A 117 -11.98 -7.69 11.92
CA GLY A 117 -11.22 -7.14 10.82
C GLY A 117 -9.83 -6.74 11.30
N GLU A 118 -8.81 -7.40 10.76
CA GLU A 118 -7.41 -7.06 11.00
C GLU A 118 -7.20 -5.57 10.72
N ILE A 119 -6.66 -4.83 11.71
CA ILE A 119 -6.28 -3.44 11.52
C ILE A 119 -5.29 -3.39 10.36
N PRO A 120 -5.47 -2.50 9.38
CA PRO A 120 -4.59 -2.45 8.24
C PRO A 120 -3.17 -2.08 8.74
N ASN A 121 -2.15 -2.79 8.22
CA ASN A 121 -0.76 -2.85 8.72
C ASN A 121 -0.50 -3.66 10.02
N GLY A 122 -1.49 -4.39 10.56
CA GLY A 122 -1.27 -5.29 11.70
C GLY A 122 -0.68 -4.56 12.91
N ALA A 123 0.52 -4.97 13.35
CA ALA A 123 1.21 -4.41 14.52
C ALA A 123 1.32 -2.87 14.48
N ALA A 124 1.74 -2.29 13.36
CA ALA A 124 1.95 -0.83 13.25
C ALA A 124 0.63 -0.04 13.32
N GLY A 125 -0.47 -0.62 12.85
CA GLY A 125 -1.79 -0.01 12.96
C GLY A 125 -2.28 0.05 14.41
N HIS A 126 -2.11 -1.04 15.17
CA HIS A 126 -2.41 -1.06 16.61
C HIS A 126 -1.53 -0.11 17.41
N TYR A 127 -0.26 0.06 17.03
CA TYR A 127 0.63 1.03 17.67
C TYR A 127 0.13 2.48 17.47
N LEU A 128 -0.22 2.85 16.24
CA LEU A 128 -0.77 4.19 15.95
C LEU A 128 -2.11 4.43 16.67
N LEU A 129 -2.96 3.41 16.77
CA LEU A 129 -4.21 3.50 17.53
C LEU A 129 -3.94 3.69 19.03
N GLY A 130 -2.92 3.02 19.57
CA GLY A 130 -2.44 3.21 20.94
C GLY A 130 -2.00 4.65 21.20
N LEU A 131 -1.22 5.24 20.28
CA LEU A 131 -0.83 6.66 20.36
C LEU A 131 -2.06 7.58 20.32
N ILE A 132 -2.98 7.41 19.37
CA ILE A 132 -4.20 8.22 19.29
C ILE A 132 -5.04 8.11 20.57
N CYS A 133 -5.17 6.90 21.13
CA CYS A 133 -5.84 6.67 22.41
C CYS A 133 -5.14 7.36 23.59
N TRP A 134 -3.81 7.49 23.52
CA TRP A 134 -3.00 8.15 24.53
C TRP A 134 -3.20 9.66 24.51
N TYR A 135 -3.17 10.27 23.32
CA TYR A 135 -3.48 11.69 23.15
C TYR A 135 -4.94 12.06 23.46
N THR A 136 -5.85 11.09 23.35
CA THR A 136 -7.28 11.25 23.72
C THR A 136 -7.59 10.86 25.18
N ASP A 137 -6.56 10.68 26.02
CA ASP A 137 -6.63 10.35 27.47
C ASP A 137 -7.39 9.05 27.83
N ARG A 138 -7.52 8.10 26.89
CA ARG A 138 -8.16 6.79 27.12
C ARG A 138 -7.17 5.73 27.56
N LYS A 139 -6.48 5.96 28.68
CA LYS A 139 -5.32 5.16 29.16
C LYS A 139 -5.53 3.64 29.21
N LYS A 140 -6.73 3.16 29.57
CA LYS A 140 -7.03 1.71 29.62
C LYS A 140 -7.03 1.03 28.25
N SER A 141 -7.43 1.76 27.21
CA SER A 141 -7.42 1.25 25.82
C SER A 141 -6.00 1.23 25.24
N VAL A 142 -5.16 2.20 25.64
CA VAL A 142 -3.79 2.35 25.18
C VAL A 142 -2.95 1.11 25.48
N ILE A 143 -2.97 0.66 26.73
CA ILE A 143 -2.20 -0.53 27.17
C ILE A 143 -2.63 -1.76 26.37
N HIS A 144 -3.94 -1.93 26.14
CA HIS A 144 -4.45 -3.05 25.36
C HIS A 144 -3.93 -3.04 23.92
N HIS A 145 -3.96 -1.89 23.24
CA HIS A 145 -3.49 -1.78 21.86
C HIS A 145 -1.97 -1.96 21.72
N PHE A 146 -1.16 -1.46 22.66
CA PHE A 146 0.29 -1.69 22.64
C PHE A 146 0.66 -3.15 22.91
N ARG A 147 -0.05 -3.83 23.82
CA ARG A 147 0.13 -5.27 24.03
C ARG A 147 -0.21 -6.07 22.76
N LEU A 148 -1.30 -5.71 22.09
CA LEU A 148 -1.71 -6.37 20.85
C LEU A 148 -0.69 -6.12 19.73
N SER A 149 -0.13 -4.91 19.65
CA SER A 149 0.95 -4.58 18.73
C SER A 149 2.21 -5.43 18.96
N LEU A 150 2.67 -5.54 20.21
CA LEU A 150 3.81 -6.39 20.60
C LEU A 150 3.57 -7.88 20.37
N SER A 151 2.32 -8.35 20.52
CA SER A 151 1.98 -9.75 20.24
C SER A 151 2.11 -10.10 18.76
N MET A 152 1.98 -9.10 17.88
CA MET A 152 2.15 -9.27 16.43
C MET A 152 3.59 -9.00 15.97
N ASP A 153 4.22 -7.95 16.49
CA ASP A 153 5.62 -7.62 16.22
C ASP A 153 6.40 -7.43 17.52
N LEU A 154 7.12 -8.48 17.89
CA LEU A 154 7.96 -8.53 19.09
C LEU A 154 9.18 -7.61 19.01
N LEU A 155 9.53 -7.10 17.82
CA LEU A 155 10.67 -6.23 17.60
C LEU A 155 10.30 -4.74 17.66
N LEU A 156 9.02 -4.41 17.87
CA LEU A 156 8.55 -3.03 17.95
C LEU A 156 8.88 -2.39 19.30
N TRP A 157 10.15 -1.99 19.48
CA TRP A 157 10.65 -1.41 20.72
C TRP A 157 9.87 -0.17 21.17
N ALA A 158 9.40 0.66 20.25
CA ALA A 158 8.64 1.86 20.58
C ALA A 158 7.37 1.54 21.39
N ALA A 159 6.67 0.45 21.07
CA ALA A 159 5.49 0.02 21.83
C ALA A 159 5.84 -0.44 23.26
N TYR A 160 7.03 -1.01 23.45
CA TYR A 160 7.54 -1.40 24.77
C TYR A 160 7.90 -0.17 25.62
N GLU A 161 8.56 0.83 25.03
CA GLU A 161 8.90 2.07 25.72
C GLU A 161 7.64 2.78 26.24
N GLU A 162 6.64 2.94 25.38
CA GLU A 162 5.37 3.58 25.75
C GLU A 162 4.67 2.84 26.90
N LEU A 163 4.67 1.51 26.91
CA LEU A 163 4.12 0.72 28.02
C LEU A 163 4.89 0.95 29.33
N CYS A 164 6.21 1.11 29.27
CA CYS A 164 7.02 1.40 30.46
C CYS A 164 6.72 2.81 31.00
N ILE A 165 6.60 3.81 30.13
CA ILE A 165 6.22 5.18 30.51
C ILE A 165 4.84 5.20 31.18
N LEU A 166 3.91 4.36 30.70
CA LEU A 166 2.56 4.22 31.27
C LEU A 166 2.52 3.43 32.59
N GLY A 167 3.64 2.89 33.06
CA GLY A 167 3.71 2.08 34.28
C GLY A 167 3.23 0.64 34.10
N ALA A 168 2.98 0.19 32.86
CA ALA A 168 2.55 -1.16 32.49
C ALA A 168 3.75 -2.02 32.04
N SER A 169 4.85 -1.94 32.77
CA SER A 169 6.10 -2.62 32.43
C SER A 169 5.97 -4.14 32.56
N GLU A 170 5.20 -4.62 33.54
CA GLU A 170 4.97 -6.05 33.76
C GLU A 170 4.32 -6.69 32.52
N GLU A 171 3.34 -6.02 31.93
CA GLU A 171 2.64 -6.44 30.72
C GLU A 171 3.56 -6.55 29.50
N ALA A 172 4.56 -5.67 29.41
CA ALA A 172 5.52 -5.63 28.32
C ALA A 172 6.59 -6.72 28.48
N THR A 173 7.05 -6.98 29.71
CA THR A 173 8.06 -8.03 29.99
C THR A 173 7.56 -9.44 29.69
N VAL A 174 6.26 -9.70 29.90
CA VAL A 174 5.64 -11.00 29.58
C VAL A 174 5.73 -11.32 28.08
N VAL A 175 5.66 -10.29 27.23
CA VAL A 175 5.64 -10.46 25.77
C VAL A 175 7.05 -10.41 25.17
N PHE A 176 7.92 -9.53 25.68
CA PHE A 176 9.21 -9.25 25.07
C PHE A 176 10.33 -10.24 25.46
N ARG A 177 10.31 -10.82 26.67
CA ARG A 177 11.48 -11.49 27.29
C ARG A 177 12.15 -12.58 26.43
N GLU A 178 11.57 -13.78 26.34
CA GLU A 178 12.20 -14.86 25.55
C GLU A 178 11.83 -14.79 24.07
N ALA A 179 10.63 -14.30 23.75
CA ALA A 179 10.10 -14.31 22.40
C ALA A 179 10.85 -13.34 21.46
N ALA A 180 11.24 -12.14 21.94
CA ALA A 180 12.02 -11.20 21.12
C ALA A 180 13.45 -11.71 20.89
N ALA A 181 14.08 -12.29 21.93
CA ALA A 181 15.43 -12.88 21.81
C ALA A 181 15.47 -14.01 20.76
N LEU A 182 14.46 -14.88 20.76
CA LEU A 182 14.32 -15.94 19.74
C LEU A 182 14.10 -15.37 18.33
N CYS A 183 13.29 -14.32 18.18
CA CYS A 183 13.08 -13.63 16.89
C CYS A 183 14.39 -13.05 16.34
N ILE A 184 15.18 -12.39 17.19
CA ILE A 184 16.49 -11.83 16.82
C ILE A 184 17.44 -12.95 16.39
N GLN A 185 17.53 -14.03 17.18
CA GLN A 185 18.39 -15.18 16.86
C GLN A 185 18.00 -15.80 15.51
N LYS A 186 16.70 -15.95 15.25
CA LYS A 186 16.18 -16.46 13.97
C LYS A 186 16.53 -15.56 12.80
N GLN A 187 16.43 -14.24 12.94
CA GLN A 187 16.86 -13.27 11.91
C GLN A 187 18.36 -13.37 11.59
N TYR A 188 19.21 -13.46 12.61
CA TYR A 188 20.66 -13.65 12.42
C TYR A 188 20.97 -14.96 11.68
N LEU A 189 20.23 -16.04 11.97
CA LEU A 189 20.40 -17.34 11.34
C LEU A 189 20.01 -17.30 9.84
N TYR A 190 18.93 -16.60 9.49
CA TYR A 190 18.56 -16.37 8.09
C TYR A 190 19.56 -15.46 7.35
N HIS A 191 20.05 -14.41 7.99
CA HIS A 191 21.04 -13.52 7.38
C HIS A 191 22.41 -14.20 7.22
N GLY A 192 22.78 -15.11 8.13
CA GLY A 192 23.98 -15.94 8.03
C GLY A 192 23.94 -16.97 6.90
N LEU A 193 22.74 -17.43 6.51
CA LEU A 193 22.54 -18.35 5.38
C LEU A 193 22.39 -17.62 4.02
N ALA A 194 21.98 -16.35 4.02
CA ALA A 194 21.79 -15.54 2.82
C ALA A 194 23.09 -14.90 2.26
N SER A 195 24.24 -15.15 2.88
CA SER A 195 25.55 -14.69 2.40
C SER A 195 26.29 -15.85 1.70
N PRO A 196 26.09 -16.09 0.39
CA PRO A 196 26.99 -16.97 -0.33
C PRO A 196 28.35 -16.27 -0.43
N ASN A 197 29.33 -16.88 0.25
CA ASN A 197 30.76 -16.59 0.21
C ASN A 197 31.23 -15.79 -1.01
N LEU A 198 31.44 -14.48 -0.82
CA LEU A 198 32.26 -13.65 -1.70
C LEU A 198 33.69 -13.62 -1.14
N HIS A 199 34.29 -14.80 -0.99
CA HIS A 199 35.72 -14.97 -0.79
C HIS A 199 36.13 -16.40 -1.13
N ALA A 200 36.18 -16.71 -2.42
CA ALA A 200 36.97 -17.83 -2.91
C ALA A 200 38.30 -17.28 -3.44
N SER A 201 39.33 -17.46 -2.62
CA SER A 201 40.73 -17.72 -2.99
C SER A 201 41.48 -16.68 -3.84
N ASN A 202 42.26 -15.85 -3.14
CA ASN A 202 43.61 -15.53 -3.58
C ASN A 202 44.42 -16.83 -3.61
N ALA A 203 44.85 -17.26 -4.80
CA ALA A 203 45.90 -18.27 -4.93
C ALA A 203 46.66 -18.06 -6.26
N SER A 204 47.99 -18.11 -6.12
CA SER A 204 49.10 -18.07 -7.09
C SER A 204 49.37 -16.76 -7.82
#